data_AF-A0A517NW08-F1
#
_entry.id   AF-A0A517NW08-F1
#
_cell.length_a   1.000
_cell.length_b   1.000
_cell.length_c   1.000
_cell.angle_alpha   90.00
_cell.angle_beta   90.00
_cell.angle_gamma   90.00
#
_symmetry.space_group_name_H-M   'P 1'
#
loop_
_entity.id
_entity.type
_entity.pdbx_description
1 polymer ?
#
loop_
_entity_poly.entity_id
_entity_poly.type
_entity_poly.pdbx_seq_one_letter_code
_entity_poly.pdbx_strand_id
1 'polypeptide(L)'
;MKRIIGSLLVLCLLSGSLVAGDWDPNDDTFDPSIKSVVVENTTWLGDPSPFVHLGIPRTGYTHVNQTNWDGFDPSVQISLMVPLKPGETKPRAGGMLMMNQAQTTELIQVIEGALKSEPKEERIQIKTGMKDADWALTFATDKESRFLQLENKTKDKVDAYRFSINASKKLLGAIRHSLKQLESTIKK
;
A
#
# COMPACT_ATOMS: atom_id res chain seq x y z
N MET A 1 -42.33 23.67 37.45
CA MET A 1 -41.74 22.41 36.96
C MET A 1 -40.70 22.75 35.91
N LYS A 2 -39.42 22.70 36.27
CA LYS A 2 -38.30 22.97 35.37
C LYS A 2 -37.39 21.76 35.41
N ARG A 3 -36.80 21.44 34.24
CA ARG A 3 -35.72 20.48 33.98
C ARG A 3 -36.22 19.05 33.73
N ILE A 4 -36.06 18.60 32.49
CA ILE A 4 -35.23 17.46 32.03
C ILE A 4 -35.44 17.40 30.50
N ILE A 5 -34.84 18.33 29.77
CA ILE A 5 -34.70 18.25 28.30
C ILE A 5 -33.32 18.81 28.01
N GLY A 6 -32.28 18.01 28.26
CA GLY A 6 -30.90 18.48 28.12
C GLY A 6 -29.84 17.40 28.01
N SER A 7 -30.23 16.12 27.98
CA SER A 7 -29.26 15.01 28.01
C SER A 7 -29.24 14.16 26.73
N LEU A 8 -30.11 14.41 25.74
CA LEU A 8 -30.11 13.62 24.50
C LEU A 8 -29.26 14.23 23.36
N LEU A 9 -28.94 15.53 23.41
CA LEU A 9 -28.23 16.21 22.32
C LEU A 9 -26.70 16.09 22.40
N VAL A 10 -26.16 15.71 23.56
CA VAL A 10 -24.70 15.56 23.74
C VAL A 10 -24.19 14.20 23.21
N LEU A 11 -25.04 13.17 23.16
CA LEU A 11 -24.64 11.85 22.65
C LEU A 11 -24.59 11.76 21.12
N CYS A 12 -25.30 12.63 20.40
CA CYS A 12 -25.24 12.66 18.93
C CYS A 12 -24.00 13.39 18.39
N LEU A 13 -23.36 14.24 19.21
CA LEU A 13 -22.16 14.99 18.82
C LEU A 13 -20.85 14.21 18.96
N LEU A 14 -20.88 13.02 19.55
CA LEU A 14 -19.70 12.15 19.69
C LEU A 14 -19.55 11.10 18.57
N SER A 15 -20.48 11.08 17.60
CA SER A 15 -20.48 10.08 16.52
C SER A 15 -19.64 10.48 15.30
N GLY A 16 -19.00 11.65 15.32
CA GLY A 16 -18.40 12.26 14.13
C GLY A 16 -16.88 12.18 13.98
N SER A 17 -16.13 11.73 14.99
CA SER A 17 -14.67 11.95 15.02
C SER A 17 -13.80 10.69 14.86
N LEU A 18 -14.37 9.55 14.44
CA LEU A 18 -13.59 8.33 14.20
C LEU A 18 -13.12 8.14 12.75
N VAL A 19 -13.23 9.16 11.89
CA VAL A 19 -12.88 9.07 10.45
C VAL A 19 -11.63 9.87 10.07
N ALA A 20 -10.89 10.42 11.04
CA ALA A 20 -9.70 11.22 10.75
C ALA A 20 -8.53 10.86 11.68
N GLY A 21 -7.99 9.66 11.48
CA GLY A 21 -6.76 9.22 12.16
C GLY A 21 -5.83 8.41 11.27
N ASP A 22 -6.00 8.46 9.94
CA ASP A 22 -5.25 7.56 9.06
C ASP A 22 -3.87 8.08 8.67
N TRP A 23 -3.55 9.36 8.91
CA TRP A 23 -2.20 9.95 8.78
C TRP A 23 -2.19 11.47 9.09
N ASP A 24 -1.24 11.95 9.91
CA ASP A 24 -0.82 13.36 9.95
C ASP A 24 0.52 13.50 9.19
N PRO A 25 0.70 14.51 8.30
CA PRO A 25 1.99 14.77 7.64
C PRO A 25 3.18 15.04 8.57
N ASN A 26 2.92 15.32 9.85
CA ASN A 26 3.91 15.47 10.91
C ASN A 26 3.90 14.28 11.89
N ASP A 27 3.21 13.19 11.55
CA ASP A 27 3.11 12.00 12.40
C ASP A 27 4.42 11.19 12.35
N ASP A 28 5.18 11.24 13.44
CA ASP A 28 6.41 10.48 13.68
C ASP A 28 6.16 8.96 13.83
N THR A 29 4.94 8.46 13.62
CA THR A 29 4.57 7.04 13.86
C THR A 29 4.87 6.08 12.70
N PHE A 30 5.17 6.58 11.49
CA PHE A 30 5.59 5.71 10.39
C PHE A 30 7.03 5.23 10.61
N ASP A 31 7.18 3.98 11.05
CA ASP A 31 8.47 3.31 11.19
C ASP A 31 8.55 2.09 10.26
N PRO A 32 9.25 2.20 9.11
CA PRO A 32 9.42 1.09 8.17
C PRO A 32 10.35 -0.02 8.70
N SER A 33 11.00 0.17 9.86
CA SER A 33 11.83 -0.85 10.49
C SER A 33 11.02 -1.87 11.30
N ILE A 34 9.79 -1.52 11.71
CA ILE A 34 8.91 -2.44 12.44
C ILE A 34 8.35 -3.47 11.46
N LYS A 35 8.75 -4.73 11.66
CA LYS A 35 8.29 -5.84 10.82
C LYS A 35 6.78 -6.03 10.96
N SER A 36 6.09 -6.09 9.82
CA SER A 36 4.66 -6.34 9.82
C SER A 36 4.33 -7.80 10.12
N VAL A 37 3.44 -8.08 11.08
CA VAL A 37 2.95 -9.43 11.39
C VAL A 37 1.43 -9.43 11.36
N VAL A 38 0.84 -10.48 10.75
CA VAL A 38 -0.60 -10.71 10.78
C VAL A 38 -0.93 -11.77 11.83
N VAL A 39 -1.77 -11.40 12.79
CA VAL A 39 -2.30 -12.29 13.81
C VAL A 39 -3.77 -12.56 13.50
N GLU A 40 -4.13 -13.84 13.38
CA GLU A 40 -5.51 -14.35 13.29
C GLU A 40 -6.40 -13.70 12.22
N ASN A 41 -5.79 -13.27 11.11
CA ASN A 41 -6.46 -12.69 9.93
C ASN A 41 -7.01 -11.27 10.08
N THR A 42 -6.81 -10.60 11.23
CA THR A 42 -7.37 -9.26 11.47
C THR A 42 -6.44 -8.29 12.18
N THR A 43 -5.46 -8.80 12.93
CA THR A 43 -4.60 -7.97 13.78
C THR A 43 -3.24 -7.78 13.14
N TRP A 44 -2.77 -6.55 13.13
CA TRP A 44 -1.54 -6.13 12.47
C TRP A 44 -0.58 -5.59 13.53
N LEU A 45 0.63 -6.12 13.56
CA LEU A 45 1.76 -5.44 14.21
C LEU A 45 2.57 -4.75 13.12
N GLY A 46 3.06 -3.53 13.35
CA GLY A 46 3.76 -2.68 12.36
C GLY A 46 2.87 -1.66 11.64
N ASP A 47 3.44 -0.89 10.71
CA ASP A 47 2.72 0.15 9.94
C ASP A 47 2.75 -0.11 8.41
N PRO A 48 2.10 -1.18 7.93
CA PRO A 48 2.07 -1.48 6.49
C PRO A 48 1.23 -0.46 5.73
N SER A 49 1.56 -0.22 4.46
CA SER A 49 0.69 0.60 3.59
C SER A 49 -0.55 -0.22 3.17
N PRO A 50 -1.77 0.24 3.52
CA PRO A 50 -3.00 -0.46 3.19
C PRO A 50 -3.47 -0.16 1.76
N PHE A 51 -4.21 -1.09 1.16
CA PHE A 51 -4.86 -0.89 -0.15
C PHE A 51 -6.25 -1.51 -0.20
N VAL A 52 -7.08 -1.04 -1.13
CA VAL A 52 -8.36 -1.65 -1.46
C VAL A 52 -8.24 -2.37 -2.80
N HIS A 53 -8.64 -3.64 -2.86
CA HIS A 53 -8.73 -4.38 -4.12
C HIS A 53 -10.11 -4.17 -4.77
N LEU A 54 -10.17 -3.75 -6.04
CA LEU A 54 -11.45 -3.38 -6.68
C LEU A 54 -12.41 -4.57 -6.90
N GLY A 55 -11.90 -5.80 -6.97
CA GLY A 55 -12.72 -7.00 -7.14
C GLY A 55 -13.13 -7.70 -5.83
N ILE A 56 -12.72 -7.21 -4.66
CA ILE A 56 -12.94 -7.90 -3.38
C ILE A 56 -13.27 -6.87 -2.28
N PRO A 57 -14.31 -7.09 -1.45
CA PRO A 57 -14.66 -6.18 -0.36
C PRO A 57 -13.74 -6.40 0.87
N ARG A 58 -12.43 -6.19 0.69
CA ARG A 58 -11.41 -6.32 1.75
C ARG A 58 -10.28 -5.32 1.52
N THR A 59 -9.78 -4.79 2.64
CA THR A 59 -8.51 -4.06 2.68
C THR A 59 -7.37 -5.07 2.72
N GLY A 60 -6.43 -4.93 1.80
CA GLY A 60 -5.14 -5.61 1.82
C GLY A 60 -4.04 -4.69 2.34
N TYR A 61 -2.83 -5.21 2.37
CA TYR A 61 -1.67 -4.56 2.98
C TYR A 61 -0.40 -4.94 2.24
N THR A 62 0.58 -4.07 2.33
CA THR A 62 1.89 -4.26 1.72
C THR A 62 2.88 -4.85 2.71
N HIS A 63 3.80 -5.66 2.21
CA HIS A 63 5.08 -5.93 2.86
C HIS A 63 6.18 -5.61 1.86
N VAL A 64 7.13 -4.79 2.28
CA VAL A 64 8.26 -4.38 1.44
C VAL A 64 9.53 -4.82 2.13
N ASN A 65 10.39 -5.51 1.38
CA ASN A 65 11.63 -6.04 1.88
C ASN A 65 12.69 -6.07 0.77
N GLN A 66 13.94 -6.06 1.19
CA GLN A 66 15.10 -6.40 0.39
C GLN A 66 15.26 -7.91 0.32
N THR A 67 15.64 -8.42 -0.84
CA THR A 67 15.84 -9.84 -1.12
C THR A 67 17.13 -10.04 -1.89
N ASN A 68 17.83 -11.13 -1.57
CA ASN A 68 18.97 -11.60 -2.33
C ASN A 68 18.82 -13.11 -2.45
N TRP A 69 18.19 -13.55 -3.54
CA TRP A 69 17.87 -14.97 -3.78
C TRP A 69 18.84 -15.51 -4.83
N ASP A 70 19.33 -16.73 -4.64
CA ASP A 70 20.22 -17.36 -5.61
C ASP A 70 19.56 -17.42 -7.00
N GLY A 71 20.27 -16.89 -8.01
CA GLY A 71 19.78 -16.84 -9.39
C GLY A 71 18.95 -15.60 -9.76
N PHE A 72 18.76 -14.65 -8.85
CA PHE A 72 18.13 -13.35 -9.12
C PHE A 72 19.06 -12.19 -8.71
N ASP A 73 18.97 -11.07 -9.42
CA ASP A 73 19.62 -9.84 -8.98
C ASP A 73 19.08 -9.45 -7.60
N PRO A 74 19.92 -8.94 -6.68
CA PRO A 74 19.45 -8.35 -5.43
C PRO A 74 18.33 -7.33 -5.70
N SER A 75 17.20 -7.52 -5.04
CA SER A 75 15.94 -6.87 -5.41
C SER A 75 15.19 -6.32 -4.21
N VAL A 76 14.46 -5.23 -4.42
CA VAL A 76 13.37 -4.82 -3.56
C VAL A 76 12.11 -5.58 -3.98
N GLN A 77 11.53 -6.29 -3.03
CA GLN A 77 10.30 -7.03 -3.16
C GLN A 77 9.15 -6.24 -2.53
N ILE A 78 8.05 -6.08 -3.27
CA ILE A 78 6.78 -5.55 -2.76
C ILE A 78 5.76 -6.67 -2.84
N SER A 79 5.25 -7.12 -1.71
CA SER A 79 4.18 -8.11 -1.61
C SER A 79 2.86 -7.43 -1.29
N LEU A 80 1.85 -7.66 -2.11
CA LEU A 80 0.46 -7.25 -1.90
C LEU A 80 -0.30 -8.45 -1.33
N MET A 81 -0.73 -8.33 -0.08
CA MET A 81 -1.38 -9.42 0.63
C MET A 81 -2.83 -9.05 0.93
N VAL A 82 -3.73 -10.00 0.68
CA VAL A 82 -5.13 -9.89 1.04
C VAL A 82 -5.41 -10.96 2.10
N PRO A 83 -5.90 -10.57 3.29
CA PRO A 83 -6.13 -11.51 4.38
C PRO A 83 -7.21 -12.55 4.02
N LEU A 84 -7.03 -13.77 4.54
CA LEU A 84 -8.01 -14.85 4.42
C LEU A 84 -9.22 -14.56 5.30
N LYS A 85 -10.40 -15.03 4.87
CA LYS A 85 -11.55 -15.17 5.77
C LYS A 85 -11.55 -16.55 6.42
N PRO A 86 -12.20 -16.71 7.59
CA PRO A 86 -12.44 -18.03 8.16
C PRO A 86 -13.03 -18.99 7.11
N GLY A 87 -12.41 -20.16 6.98
CA GLY A 87 -12.80 -21.18 5.99
C GLY A 87 -12.12 -21.05 4.61
N GLU A 88 -11.36 -19.97 4.34
CA GLU A 88 -10.56 -19.87 3.12
C GLU A 88 -9.17 -20.48 3.31
N THR A 89 -8.70 -21.23 2.31
CA THR A 89 -7.36 -21.87 2.33
C THR A 89 -6.35 -21.16 1.42
N LYS A 90 -6.80 -20.20 0.60
CA LYS A 90 -5.97 -19.46 -0.36
C LYS A 90 -6.45 -18.01 -0.48
N PRO A 91 -5.54 -17.04 -0.64
CA PRO A 91 -5.91 -15.65 -0.84
C PRO A 91 -6.59 -15.48 -2.20
N ARG A 92 -7.66 -14.67 -2.24
CA ARG A 92 -8.44 -14.43 -3.45
C ARG A 92 -7.76 -13.48 -4.44
N ALA A 93 -6.87 -12.63 -3.94
CA ALA A 93 -6.03 -11.75 -4.73
C ALA A 93 -4.72 -11.51 -3.96
N GLY A 94 -3.78 -10.90 -4.65
CA GLY A 94 -2.47 -10.55 -4.14
C GLY A 94 -1.50 -10.48 -5.30
N GLY A 95 -0.28 -10.08 -5.00
CA GLY A 95 0.73 -9.93 -6.03
C GLY A 95 2.09 -9.68 -5.44
N MET A 96 3.09 -9.80 -6.29
CA MET A 96 4.46 -9.59 -5.92
C MET A 96 5.13 -8.80 -7.04
N LEU A 97 5.89 -7.78 -6.66
CA LEU A 97 6.78 -7.06 -7.56
C LEU A 97 8.19 -7.32 -7.05
N MET A 98 9.07 -7.76 -7.94
CA MET A 98 10.50 -7.86 -7.66
C MET A 98 11.23 -6.94 -8.62
N MET A 99 11.98 -5.99 -8.06
CA MET A 99 12.65 -4.95 -8.82
C MET A 99 14.10 -4.85 -8.35
N ASN A 100 15.03 -4.85 -9.30
CA ASN A 100 16.42 -4.55 -8.97
C ASN A 100 16.57 -3.06 -8.57
N GLN A 101 17.79 -2.65 -8.20
CA GLN A 101 18.06 -1.29 -7.73
C GLN A 101 17.62 -0.20 -8.74
N ALA A 102 17.91 -0.40 -10.02
CA ALA A 102 17.57 0.56 -11.08
C ALA A 102 16.06 0.69 -11.27
N GLN A 103 15.35 -0.45 -11.38
CA GLN A 103 13.89 -0.50 -11.49
C GLN A 103 13.21 0.10 -10.27
N THR A 104 13.74 -0.16 -9.07
CA THR A 104 13.22 0.42 -7.82
C THR A 104 13.36 1.93 -7.79
N THR A 105 14.50 2.45 -8.25
CA THR A 105 14.76 3.89 -8.35
C THR A 105 13.80 4.57 -9.34
N GLU A 106 13.56 3.94 -10.50
CA GLU A 106 12.57 4.39 -11.49
C GLU A 106 11.16 4.45 -10.87
N LEU A 107 10.74 3.40 -10.13
CA LEU A 107 9.45 3.39 -9.45
C LEU A 107 9.32 4.50 -8.40
N ILE A 108 10.36 4.73 -7.59
CA ILE A 108 10.39 5.81 -6.59
C ILE A 108 10.13 7.16 -7.26
N GLN A 109 10.83 7.44 -8.37
CA GLN A 109 10.67 8.69 -9.12
C GLN A 109 9.26 8.86 -9.68
N VAL A 110 8.68 7.79 -10.22
CA VAL A 110 7.30 7.79 -10.74
C VAL A 110 6.30 8.11 -9.63
N ILE A 111 6.39 7.43 -8.49
CA ILE A 111 5.48 7.66 -7.35
C ILE A 111 5.63 9.08 -6.81
N GLU A 112 6.87 9.56 -6.65
CA GLU A 112 7.12 10.92 -6.18
C GLU A 112 6.59 12.00 -7.12
N GLY A 113 6.84 11.86 -8.42
CA GLY A 113 6.40 12.82 -9.42
C GLY A 113 4.89 12.97 -9.38
N ALA A 114 4.18 11.85 -9.33
CA ALA A 114 2.73 11.85 -9.35
C ALA A 114 2.07 12.20 -8.01
N LEU A 115 2.75 12.00 -6.87
CA LEU A 115 2.33 12.58 -5.59
C LEU A 115 2.43 14.11 -5.56
N LYS A 116 3.34 14.70 -6.33
CA LYS A 116 3.57 16.16 -6.41
C LYS A 116 2.75 16.83 -7.51
N SER A 117 2.48 16.15 -8.61
CA SER A 117 1.76 16.71 -9.75
C SER A 117 0.24 16.68 -9.55
N GLU A 118 -0.48 17.39 -10.43
CA GLU A 118 -1.90 17.12 -10.64
C GLU A 118 -2.08 15.67 -11.13
N PRO A 119 -3.16 14.99 -10.71
CA PRO A 119 -3.42 13.62 -11.12
C PRO A 119 -3.67 13.58 -12.63
N LYS A 120 -2.88 12.76 -13.33
CA LYS A 120 -3.06 12.42 -14.74
C LYS A 120 -3.31 10.92 -14.82
N GLU A 121 -4.43 10.54 -15.42
CA GLU A 121 -4.80 9.14 -15.63
C GLU A 121 -3.96 8.51 -16.76
N GLU A 122 -2.65 8.44 -16.52
CA GLU A 122 -1.70 7.80 -17.40
C GLU A 122 -1.26 6.48 -16.78
N ARG A 123 -1.38 5.41 -17.57
CA ARG A 123 -0.92 4.06 -17.17
C ARG A 123 0.58 3.95 -17.43
N ILE A 124 1.36 4.00 -16.36
CA ILE A 124 2.82 3.91 -16.39
C ILE A 124 3.22 2.46 -16.13
N GLN A 125 3.86 1.82 -17.10
CA GLN A 125 4.30 0.43 -16.93
C GLN A 125 5.46 0.33 -15.92
N ILE A 126 5.37 -0.62 -14.99
CA ILE A 126 6.43 -0.93 -14.05
C ILE A 126 7.27 -2.07 -14.62
N LYS A 127 8.57 -1.82 -14.80
CA LYS A 127 9.52 -2.87 -15.18
C LYS A 127 9.82 -3.73 -13.95
N THR A 128 9.61 -5.04 -14.06
CA THR A 128 9.93 -6.00 -13.00
C THR A 128 10.93 -7.04 -13.48
N GLY A 129 11.57 -7.75 -12.57
CA GLY A 129 12.43 -8.90 -12.88
C GLY A 129 11.66 -10.14 -13.36
N MET A 130 10.32 -10.11 -13.34
CA MET A 130 9.47 -11.24 -13.74
C MET A 130 8.95 -11.04 -15.16
N LYS A 131 9.36 -11.92 -16.09
CA LYS A 131 9.11 -11.77 -17.54
C LYS A 131 7.62 -11.70 -17.93
N ASP A 132 6.75 -12.38 -17.19
CA ASP A 132 5.32 -12.48 -17.52
C ASP A 132 4.42 -11.55 -16.67
N ALA A 133 5.01 -10.64 -15.88
CA ALA A 133 4.26 -9.76 -15.00
C ALA A 133 4.00 -8.39 -15.66
N ASP A 134 2.75 -8.13 -16.07
CA ASP A 134 2.31 -6.82 -16.60
C ASP A 134 1.80 -5.95 -15.45
N TRP A 135 2.75 -5.37 -14.72
CA TRP A 135 2.48 -4.39 -13.69
C TRP A 135 2.44 -2.99 -14.26
N ALA A 136 1.46 -2.21 -13.83
CA ALA A 136 1.40 -0.79 -14.15
C ALA A 136 0.81 0.03 -13.02
N LEU A 137 1.12 1.32 -13.06
CA LEU A 137 0.74 2.30 -12.07
C LEU A 137 -0.04 3.42 -12.73
N THR A 138 -1.16 3.81 -12.14
CA THR A 138 -1.97 4.95 -12.57
C THR A 138 -2.26 5.84 -11.38
N PHE A 139 -2.14 7.16 -11.52
CA PHE A 139 -2.63 8.09 -10.51
C PHE A 139 -3.92 8.71 -10.99
N ALA A 140 -5.02 8.39 -10.31
CA ALA A 140 -6.36 8.76 -10.76
C ALA A 140 -7.14 9.47 -9.65
N THR A 141 -8.29 10.01 -10.03
CA THR A 141 -9.22 10.67 -9.11
C THR A 141 -10.60 10.07 -9.28
N ASP A 142 -11.26 9.71 -8.19
CA ASP A 142 -12.62 9.16 -8.17
C ASP A 142 -13.39 9.89 -7.09
N LYS A 143 -14.52 10.51 -7.44
CA LYS A 143 -15.37 11.30 -6.52
C LYS A 143 -14.55 12.21 -5.60
N GLU A 144 -13.70 13.04 -6.21
CA GLU A 144 -12.81 14.01 -5.53
C GLU A 144 -11.66 13.41 -4.72
N SER A 145 -11.55 12.08 -4.62
CA SER A 145 -10.48 11.40 -3.92
C SER A 145 -9.39 10.96 -4.88
N ARG A 146 -8.16 11.45 -4.65
CA ARG A 146 -6.97 11.00 -5.39
C ARG A 146 -6.45 9.68 -4.83
N PHE A 147 -6.00 8.80 -5.72
CA PHE A 147 -5.40 7.53 -5.34
C PHE A 147 -4.32 7.10 -6.33
N LEU A 148 -3.41 6.27 -5.84
CA LEU A 148 -2.50 5.49 -6.66
C LEU A 148 -3.16 4.14 -6.91
N GLN A 149 -3.31 3.76 -8.17
CA GLN A 149 -3.80 2.45 -8.58
C GLN A 149 -2.64 1.65 -9.15
N LEU A 150 -2.34 0.54 -8.51
CA LEU A 150 -1.44 -0.47 -9.00
C LEU A 150 -2.26 -1.56 -9.67
N GLU A 151 -1.88 -1.98 -10.87
CA GLU A 151 -2.57 -2.99 -11.65
C GLU A 151 -1.62 -4.12 -11.99
N ASN A 152 -2.12 -5.35 -11.90
CA ASN A 152 -1.47 -6.52 -12.46
C ASN A 152 -2.38 -7.15 -13.50
N LYS A 153 -1.92 -7.16 -14.75
CA LYS A 153 -2.64 -7.79 -15.85
C LYS A 153 -2.04 -9.16 -16.13
N THR A 154 -2.90 -10.16 -16.15
CA THR A 154 -2.60 -11.51 -16.62
C THR A 154 -3.47 -11.80 -17.85
N LYS A 155 -3.30 -12.97 -18.49
CA LYS A 155 -4.15 -13.38 -19.62
C LYS A 155 -5.64 -13.45 -19.24
N ASP A 156 -5.93 -13.83 -18.00
CA ASP A 156 -7.28 -14.19 -17.56
C ASP A 156 -7.95 -13.12 -16.68
N LYS A 157 -7.17 -12.22 -16.07
CA LYS A 157 -7.68 -11.21 -15.14
C LYS A 157 -6.81 -9.95 -15.05
N VAL A 158 -7.44 -8.87 -14.61
CA VAL A 158 -6.78 -7.64 -14.15
C VAL A 158 -7.08 -7.48 -12.66
N ASP A 159 -6.05 -7.55 -11.83
CA ASP A 159 -6.17 -7.19 -10.42
C ASP A 159 -5.78 -5.71 -10.26
N ALA A 160 -6.62 -4.93 -9.57
CA ALA A 160 -6.40 -3.49 -9.35
C ALA A 160 -6.44 -3.17 -7.85
N TYR A 161 -5.38 -2.53 -7.37
CA TYR A 161 -5.13 -2.20 -5.97
C TYR A 161 -5.03 -0.69 -5.82
N ARG A 162 -5.96 -0.09 -5.09
CA ARG A 162 -6.01 1.35 -4.83
C ARG A 162 -5.41 1.69 -3.47
N PHE A 163 -4.48 2.62 -3.48
CA PHE A 163 -3.86 3.21 -2.31
C PHE A 163 -4.33 4.67 -2.20
N SER A 164 -4.81 5.07 -1.03
CA SER A 164 -5.01 6.49 -0.74
C SER A 164 -3.68 7.25 -0.87
N ILE A 165 -3.72 8.58 -0.94
CA ILE A 165 -2.49 9.38 -0.98
C ILE A 165 -1.57 9.08 0.22
N ASN A 166 -2.14 8.92 1.41
CA ASN A 166 -1.35 8.63 2.61
C ASN A 166 -0.76 7.22 2.57
N ALA A 167 -1.55 6.23 2.16
CA ALA A 167 -1.04 4.87 1.94
C ALA A 167 0.08 4.86 0.88
N SER A 168 -0.05 5.65 -0.19
CA SER A 168 0.97 5.77 -1.23
C SER A 168 2.28 6.35 -0.68
N LYS A 169 2.22 7.34 0.22
CA LYS A 169 3.40 7.89 0.90
C LYS A 169 4.07 6.86 1.82
N LYS A 170 3.27 6.09 2.59
CA LYS A 170 3.79 4.99 3.43
C LYS A 170 4.50 3.93 2.58
N LEU A 171 3.89 3.53 1.46
CA LEU A 171 4.49 2.58 0.51
C LEU A 171 5.82 3.12 -0.03
N LEU A 172 5.86 4.38 -0.47
CA LEU A 172 7.08 5.03 -0.94
C LEU A 172 8.18 5.03 0.13
N GLY A 173 7.84 5.33 1.39
CA GLY A 173 8.75 5.28 2.52
C GLY A 173 9.36 3.89 2.73
N ALA A 174 8.53 2.84 2.68
CA ALA A 174 8.96 1.45 2.83
C ALA A 174 9.86 0.97 1.68
N ILE A 175 9.56 1.39 0.44
CA ILE A 175 10.39 1.11 -0.75
C ILE A 175 11.77 1.75 -0.60
N ARG A 176 11.84 3.04 -0.24
CA ARG A 176 13.11 3.75 -0.01
C ARG A 176 13.93 3.09 1.10
N HIS A 177 13.28 2.71 2.20
CA HIS A 177 13.94 2.02 3.30
C HIS A 177 14.57 0.70 2.84
N SER A 178 13.81 -0.12 2.12
CA SER A 178 14.28 -1.42 1.61
C SER A 178 15.40 -1.27 0.59
N LEU A 179 15.32 -0.26 -0.30
CA LEU A 179 16.39 0.05 -1.25
C LEU A 179 17.69 0.42 -0.53
N LYS A 180 17.61 1.27 0.50
CA LYS A 180 18.78 1.64 1.32
C LYS A 180 19.39 0.43 2.02
N GLN A 181 18.56 -0.50 2.53
CA GLN A 181 19.06 -1.75 3.10
C GLN A 181 19.75 -2.62 2.06
N LEU A 182 19.16 -2.77 0.87
CA LEU A 182 19.73 -3.52 -0.25
C LEU A 182 21.12 -3.01 -0.63
N GLU A 183 21.26 -1.69 -0.81
CA GLU A 183 22.52 -1.03 -1.13
C GLU A 183 23.58 -1.21 -0.05
N SER A 184 23.17 -1.23 1.23
CA SER A 184 24.06 -1.45 2.36
C SER A 184 24.57 -2.89 2.43
N THR A 185 23.81 -3.85 1.92
CA THR A 185 24.21 -5.26 1.83
C THR A 185 25.14 -5.51 0.65
N ILE A 186 24.91 -4.89 -0.51
CA ILE A 186 25.75 -5.06 -1.72
C ILE A 186 27.16 -4.45 -1.53
N LYS A 187 27.28 -3.39 -0.73
CA LYS A 187 28.56 -2.70 -0.47
C LYS A 187 29.47 -3.40 0.55
N LYS A 188 29.01 -4.47 1.19
CA LYS A 188 29.79 -5.28 2.14
C LYS A 188 30.39 -6.48 1.43
#